data_AF-A0A382G2S3-F1
#
_entry.id   AF-A0A382G2S3-F1
#
_cell.length_a   1.000
_cell.length_b   1.000
_cell.length_c   1.000
_cell.angle_alpha   90.00
_cell.angle_beta   90.00
_cell.angle_gamma   90.00
#
_symmetry.space_group_name_H-M   'P 1'
#
loop_
_entity.id
_entity.type
_entity.pdbx_description
1 polymer ?
#
loop_
_entity_poly.entity_id
_entity_poly.type
_entity_poly.pdbx_seq_one_letter_code
_entity_poly.pdbx_strand_id
1 'polypeptide(L)'
;PVSEAAEAINDAILVVVMLESPEAIENVDAIAAVEGVDVLLVGTGDLTMEMGIPGKVDSPRVVSAYEKVISACHAHGKYPGLGGVYQPDLMERYIGMGMRFILATNDLAMMMQASTQRASFLRNLSVA
;
A
#
# COMPACT_ATOMS: atom_id res chain seq x y z
N PRO A 1 -18.15 1.94 -31.84
CA PRO A 1 -17.77 3.26 -32.39
C PRO A 1 -16.75 3.99 -31.51
N VAL A 2 -16.13 5.10 -31.96
CA VAL A 2 -15.10 5.80 -31.14
C VAL A 2 -15.66 6.31 -29.81
N SER A 3 -16.90 6.81 -29.77
CA SER A 3 -17.56 7.25 -28.54
C SER A 3 -17.75 6.11 -27.53
N GLU A 4 -18.26 4.97 -28.00
CA GLU A 4 -18.44 3.76 -27.19
C GLU A 4 -17.10 3.21 -26.68
N ALA A 5 -16.04 3.28 -27.51
CA ALA A 5 -14.70 2.89 -27.08
C ALA A 5 -14.15 3.85 -26.01
N ALA A 6 -14.42 5.15 -26.09
CA ALA A 6 -13.99 6.12 -25.09
C ALA A 6 -14.67 5.90 -23.74
N GLU A 7 -15.98 5.64 -23.73
CA GLU A 7 -16.72 5.29 -22.51
C GLU A 7 -16.19 4.00 -21.88
N ALA A 8 -16.04 2.94 -22.69
CA ALA A 8 -15.51 1.67 -22.21
C ALA A 8 -14.07 1.75 -21.68
N ILE A 9 -13.23 2.63 -22.24
CA ILE A 9 -11.88 2.88 -21.73
C ILE A 9 -11.95 3.59 -20.38
N ASN A 10 -12.79 4.62 -20.24
CA ASN A 10 -12.94 5.33 -18.97
C ASN A 10 -13.40 4.39 -17.85
N ASP A 11 -14.39 3.54 -18.12
CA ASP A 11 -14.91 2.55 -17.16
C ASP A 11 -13.87 1.48 -16.78
N ALA A 12 -12.84 1.28 -17.61
CA ALA A 12 -11.77 0.32 -17.38
C ALA A 12 -10.52 0.92 -16.70
N ILE A 13 -10.48 2.23 -16.49
CA ILE A 13 -9.37 2.89 -15.80
C ILE A 13 -9.54 2.72 -14.29
N LEU A 14 -8.46 2.30 -13.62
CA LEU A 14 -8.34 2.31 -12.17
C LEU A 14 -7.45 3.48 -11.75
N VAL A 15 -8.00 4.42 -10.98
CA VAL A 15 -7.26 5.56 -10.43
C VAL A 15 -6.88 5.27 -8.98
N VAL A 16 -5.57 5.17 -8.74
CA VAL A 16 -4.99 4.94 -7.42
C VAL A 16 -4.26 6.21 -6.97
N VAL A 17 -4.68 6.78 -5.85
CA VAL A 17 -4.05 7.96 -5.24
C VAL A 17 -3.22 7.52 -4.05
N MET A 18 -1.94 7.90 -4.02
CA MET A 18 -1.05 7.61 -2.90
C MET A 18 -1.10 8.69 -1.83
N LEU A 19 -1.25 8.28 -0.57
CA LEU A 19 -1.24 9.13 0.61
C LEU A 19 0.08 8.91 1.36
N GLU A 20 0.98 9.87 1.22
CA GLU A 20 2.39 9.76 1.65
C GLU A 20 2.82 10.87 2.62
N SER A 21 1.89 11.76 3.00
CA SER A 21 2.17 12.85 3.92
C SER A 21 1.10 12.96 5.01
N PRO A 22 1.42 13.51 6.20
CA PRO A 22 0.43 13.81 7.23
C PRO A 22 -0.72 14.68 6.72
N GLU A 23 -0.44 15.66 5.86
CA GLU A 23 -1.44 16.53 5.24
C GLU A 23 -2.42 15.72 4.36
N ALA A 24 -1.92 14.74 3.60
CA ALA A 24 -2.78 13.87 2.81
C ALA A 24 -3.71 13.03 3.69
N ILE A 25 -3.22 12.56 4.85
CA ILE A 25 -4.04 11.83 5.83
C ILE A 25 -5.07 12.73 6.51
N GLU A 26 -4.75 14.01 6.74
CA GLU A 26 -5.70 14.99 7.28
C GLU A 26 -6.81 15.32 6.29
N ASN A 27 -6.50 15.33 4.99
CA ASN A 27 -7.45 15.62 3.91
C ASN A 27 -8.12 14.37 3.32
N VAL A 28 -7.97 13.21 3.95
CA VAL A 28 -8.34 11.92 3.37
C VAL A 28 -9.81 11.83 2.94
N ASP A 29 -10.76 12.37 3.71
CA ASP A 29 -12.18 12.39 3.36
C ASP A 29 -12.44 13.22 2.09
N ALA A 30 -11.81 14.39 1.98
CA ALA A 30 -11.96 15.25 0.81
C ALA A 30 -11.40 14.58 -0.45
N ILE A 31 -10.27 13.87 -0.33
CA ILE A 31 -9.67 13.09 -1.42
C ILE A 31 -10.57 11.90 -1.78
N ALA A 32 -11.09 11.18 -0.78
CA ALA A 32 -12.00 10.05 -0.97
C ALA A 32 -13.30 10.47 -1.66
N ALA A 33 -13.77 11.70 -1.44
CA ALA A 33 -14.99 12.22 -2.06
C ALA A 33 -14.85 12.55 -3.57
N VAL A 34 -13.63 12.56 -4.12
CA VAL A 34 -13.41 12.88 -5.53
C VAL A 34 -13.99 11.79 -6.44
N GLU A 35 -14.79 12.22 -7.42
CA GLU A 35 -15.32 11.35 -8.46
C GLU A 35 -14.18 10.84 -9.36
N GLY A 36 -14.23 9.55 -9.71
CA GLY A 36 -13.20 8.90 -10.52
C GLY A 36 -11.96 8.42 -9.75
N VAL A 37 -11.83 8.69 -8.45
CA VAL A 37 -10.84 7.99 -7.60
C VAL A 37 -11.40 6.65 -7.17
N ASP A 38 -10.61 5.57 -7.29
CA ASP A 38 -11.05 4.21 -6.92
C ASP A 38 -10.35 3.70 -5.66
N VAL A 39 -9.05 3.99 -5.53
CA VAL A 39 -8.20 3.46 -4.45
C VAL A 39 -7.44 4.58 -3.77
N LEU A 40 -7.45 4.59 -2.44
CA LEU A 40 -6.53 5.39 -1.64
C LEU A 40 -5.47 4.47 -1.03
N LEU A 41 -4.24 4.55 -1.56
CA LEU A 41 -3.12 3.72 -1.14
C LEU A 41 -2.23 4.48 -0.17
N VAL A 42 -2.00 3.94 1.02
CA VAL A 42 -1.03 4.50 1.97
C VAL A 42 0.37 4.08 1.55
N GLY A 43 1.20 5.05 1.12
CA GLY A 43 2.62 4.85 0.88
C GLY A 43 3.37 4.96 2.19
N THR A 44 3.42 3.86 2.96
CA THR A 44 3.89 3.88 4.36
C THR A 44 5.34 4.32 4.49
N GLY A 45 6.19 3.95 3.53
CA GLY A 45 7.60 4.31 3.53
C GLY A 45 7.77 5.82 3.66
N ASP A 46 7.25 6.54 2.66
CA ASP A 46 7.30 8.01 2.62
C ASP A 46 6.48 8.66 3.72
N LEU A 47 5.32 8.11 4.09
CA LEU A 47 4.53 8.60 5.21
C LEU A 47 5.34 8.61 6.52
N THR A 48 6.09 7.53 6.80
CA THR A 48 6.93 7.49 8.00
C THR A 48 8.10 8.47 7.95
N MET A 49 8.62 8.77 6.76
CA MET A 49 9.65 9.78 6.55
C MET A 49 9.10 11.17 6.88
N GLU A 50 7.98 11.55 6.27
CA GLU A 50 7.28 12.83 6.47
C GLU A 50 6.81 13.00 7.93
N MET A 51 6.46 11.91 8.61
CA MET A 51 6.11 11.94 10.04
C MET A 51 7.31 12.10 10.99
N GLY A 52 8.55 12.06 10.49
CA GLY A 52 9.77 12.09 11.29
C GLY A 52 10.06 10.79 12.06
N ILE A 53 9.52 9.66 11.60
CA ILE A 53 9.65 8.34 12.23
C ILE A 53 10.06 7.25 11.21
N PRO A 54 11.16 7.45 10.46
CA PRO A 54 11.52 6.65 9.31
C PRO A 54 11.53 5.14 9.61
N GLY A 55 10.76 4.37 8.84
CA GLY A 55 10.69 2.91 8.95
C GLY A 55 9.90 2.37 10.16
N LYS A 56 9.37 3.23 11.04
CA LYS A 56 8.52 2.82 12.18
C LYS A 56 7.08 2.56 11.74
N VAL A 57 6.92 1.57 10.88
CA VAL A 57 5.65 1.21 10.22
C VAL A 57 4.59 0.60 11.17
N ASP A 58 4.97 0.25 12.40
CA ASP A 58 4.11 -0.26 13.47
C ASP A 58 3.70 0.83 14.49
N SER A 59 4.17 2.07 14.30
CA SER A 59 3.88 3.19 15.19
C SER A 59 2.38 3.42 15.33
N PRO A 60 1.87 3.77 16.53
CA PRO A 60 0.47 4.15 16.72
C PRO A 60 -0.01 5.26 15.76
N ARG A 61 0.88 6.15 15.33
CA ARG A 61 0.58 7.20 14.35
C ARG A 61 0.27 6.64 12.96
N VAL A 62 1.00 5.60 12.54
CA VAL A 62 0.78 4.91 11.26
C VAL A 62 -0.51 4.08 11.33
N VAL A 63 -0.74 3.37 12.44
CA VAL A 63 -1.99 2.63 12.67
C VAL A 63 -3.20 3.56 12.58
N SER A 64 -3.13 4.73 13.23
CA SER A 64 -4.21 5.72 13.16
C SER A 64 -4.41 6.27 11.74
N ALA A 65 -3.34 6.44 10.95
CA ALA A 65 -3.46 6.82 9.54
C ALA A 65 -4.23 5.75 8.74
N TYR A 66 -3.92 4.47 8.96
CA TYR A 66 -4.67 3.36 8.35
C TYR A 66 -6.15 3.36 8.74
N GLU A 67 -6.47 3.53 10.01
CA GLU A 67 -7.85 3.60 10.49
C GLU A 67 -8.64 4.72 9.79
N LYS A 68 -8.04 5.91 9.67
CA LYS A 68 -8.64 7.05 8.97
C LYS A 68 -8.90 6.74 7.49
N VAL A 69 -7.91 6.18 6.79
CA VAL A 69 -8.02 5.86 5.37
C VAL A 69 -9.08 4.78 5.13
N ILE A 70 -9.10 3.73 5.95
CA ILE A 70 -10.13 2.68 5.86
C ILE A 70 -11.52 3.28 6.07
N SER A 71 -11.70 4.13 7.10
CA SER A 71 -12.97 4.78 7.39
C SER A 71 -13.43 5.67 6.22
N ALA A 72 -12.56 6.52 5.70
CA ALA A 72 -12.85 7.42 4.58
C ALA A 72 -13.23 6.63 3.32
N CYS A 73 -12.45 5.59 2.99
CA CYS A 73 -12.74 4.70 1.88
C CYS A 73 -14.13 4.04 2.02
N HIS A 74 -14.47 3.51 3.19
CA HIS A 74 -15.80 2.93 3.41
C HIS A 74 -16.92 3.97 3.29
N ALA A 75 -16.73 5.19 3.79
CA ALA A 75 -17.72 6.24 3.71
C ALA A 75 -18.00 6.70 2.27
N HIS A 76 -16.99 6.65 1.39
CA HIS A 76 -17.06 7.14 0.02
C HIS A 76 -17.07 6.03 -1.05
N GLY A 77 -17.20 4.76 -0.64
CA GLY A 77 -17.24 3.61 -1.55
C GLY A 77 -15.93 3.38 -2.32
N LYS A 78 -14.78 3.70 -1.71
CA LYS A 78 -13.43 3.51 -2.29
C LYS A 78 -12.74 2.30 -1.67
N TYR A 79 -11.65 1.85 -2.28
CA TYR A 79 -10.83 0.77 -1.74
C TYR A 79 -9.60 1.30 -1.00
N PRO A 80 -9.35 0.88 0.26
CA PRO A 80 -8.12 1.22 0.96
C PRO A 80 -6.95 0.32 0.49
N GLY A 81 -5.80 0.93 0.21
CA GLY A 81 -4.60 0.27 -0.31
C GLY A 81 -3.36 0.41 0.58
N LEU A 82 -2.51 -0.62 0.60
CA LEU A 82 -1.33 -0.76 1.45
C LEU A 82 -0.06 -0.85 0.59
N GLY A 83 0.91 0.02 0.81
CA GLY A 83 2.27 -0.12 0.25
C GLY A 83 3.36 0.24 1.26
N GLY A 84 4.51 -0.43 1.17
CA GLY A 84 5.67 -0.16 2.04
C GLY A 84 5.68 -0.87 3.39
N VAL A 85 4.80 -1.86 3.61
CA VAL A 85 4.82 -2.76 4.78
C VAL A 85 4.97 -4.19 4.27
N TYR A 86 6.05 -4.87 4.67
CA TYR A 86 6.42 -6.19 4.14
C TYR A 86 6.66 -7.24 5.22
N GLN A 87 6.55 -6.87 6.50
CA GLN A 87 6.60 -7.79 7.63
C GLN A 87 5.30 -8.60 7.69
N PRO A 88 5.34 -9.95 7.68
CA PRO A 88 4.13 -10.78 7.59
C PRO A 88 3.06 -10.50 8.66
N ASP A 89 3.47 -10.30 9.91
CA ASP A 89 2.60 -10.00 11.04
C ASP A 89 1.89 -8.65 10.88
N LEU A 90 2.59 -7.64 10.38
CA LEU A 90 2.01 -6.33 10.12
C LEU A 90 1.10 -6.33 8.88
N MET A 91 1.46 -7.08 7.84
CA MET A 91 0.58 -7.28 6.68
C MET A 91 -0.72 -7.96 7.10
N GLU A 92 -0.64 -9.04 7.88
CA GLU A 92 -1.82 -9.73 8.42
C GLU A 92 -2.70 -8.78 9.23
N ARG A 93 -2.09 -8.00 10.14
CA ARG A 93 -2.79 -6.98 10.93
C ARG A 93 -3.53 -5.98 10.05
N TYR A 94 -2.85 -5.34 9.10
CA TYR A 94 -3.45 -4.27 8.30
C TYR A 94 -4.49 -4.81 7.31
N ILE A 95 -4.27 -5.98 6.72
CA ILE A 95 -5.29 -6.67 5.91
C ILE A 95 -6.52 -6.99 6.77
N GLY A 96 -6.31 -7.49 7.99
CA GLY A 96 -7.36 -7.75 8.98
C GLY A 96 -8.15 -6.50 9.38
N MET A 97 -7.49 -5.33 9.42
CA MET A 97 -8.15 -4.05 9.70
C MET A 97 -9.07 -3.58 8.58
N GLY A 98 -8.83 -3.99 7.32
CA GLY A 98 -9.69 -3.59 6.20
C GLY A 98 -8.96 -3.25 4.90
N MET A 99 -7.62 -3.29 4.84
CA MET A 99 -6.89 -3.00 3.61
C MET A 99 -7.21 -4.06 2.53
N ARG A 100 -7.40 -3.64 1.27
CA ARG A 100 -7.81 -4.54 0.17
C ARG A 100 -6.95 -4.47 -1.08
N PHE A 101 -6.36 -3.33 -1.39
CA PHE A 101 -5.40 -3.22 -2.50
C PHE A 101 -3.97 -3.32 -1.96
N ILE A 102 -3.31 -4.47 -2.11
CA ILE A 102 -2.09 -4.79 -1.35
C ILE A 102 -0.88 -4.86 -2.29
N LEU A 103 0.11 -4.01 -2.06
CA LEU A 103 1.44 -4.14 -2.65
C LEU A 103 2.26 -5.13 -1.82
N ALA A 104 2.36 -6.37 -2.29
CA ALA A 104 2.99 -7.46 -1.53
C ALA A 104 4.51 -7.34 -1.40
N THR A 105 5.20 -6.88 -2.45
CA THR A 105 6.66 -6.66 -2.54
C THR A 105 7.00 -6.11 -3.93
N ASN A 106 8.29 -6.00 -4.28
CA ASN A 106 8.77 -5.75 -5.64
C ASN A 106 9.70 -6.88 -6.14
N ASP A 107 9.86 -6.94 -7.45
CA ASP A 107 10.65 -7.94 -8.16
C ASP A 107 12.13 -7.98 -7.69
N LEU A 108 12.75 -6.82 -7.48
CA LEU A 108 14.12 -6.71 -6.99
C LEU A 108 14.28 -7.38 -5.62
N ALA A 109 13.38 -7.08 -4.67
CA ALA A 109 13.41 -7.67 -3.34
C ALA A 109 13.19 -9.19 -3.40
N MET A 110 12.27 -9.66 -4.25
CA MET A 110 12.04 -11.10 -4.45
C MET A 110 13.29 -11.80 -5.02
N MET A 111 13.92 -11.21 -6.04
CA MET A 111 15.15 -11.73 -6.63
C MET A 111 16.30 -11.76 -5.63
N MET A 112 16.49 -10.68 -4.85
CA MET A 112 17.52 -10.61 -3.82
C MET A 112 17.30 -11.65 -2.72
N GLN A 113 16.08 -11.81 -2.23
CA GLN A 113 15.73 -12.80 -1.22
C GLN A 113 16.02 -14.23 -1.71
N ALA A 114 15.51 -14.61 -2.88
CA ALA A 114 15.69 -15.95 -3.43
C ALA A 114 17.17 -16.25 -3.73
N SER A 115 17.89 -15.28 -4.31
CA SER A 115 19.32 -15.41 -4.60
C SER A 115 20.15 -15.57 -3.32
N THR A 116 19.86 -14.78 -2.29
CA THR A 116 20.55 -14.82 -0.99
C THR A 116 20.28 -16.14 -0.26
N GLN A 117 19.04 -16.63 -0.31
CA GLN A 117 18.66 -17.92 0.25
C GLN A 117 19.42 -19.05 -0.44
N ARG A 118 19.46 -19.06 -1.79
CA ARG A 118 20.19 -20.08 -2.56
C ARG A 118 21.69 -20.05 -2.29
N ALA A 119 22.30 -18.87 -2.27
CA ALA A 119 23.72 -18.73 -2.00
C ALA A 119 24.08 -19.18 -0.58
N SER A 120 23.28 -18.80 0.41
CA SER A 120 23.47 -19.22 1.80
C SER A 120 23.36 -20.74 1.97
N PHE A 121 22.38 -21.38 1.32
CA PHE A 121 22.25 -22.83 1.31
C PHE A 121 23.53 -23.52 0.80
N LEU A 122 24.08 -23.07 -0.34
CA LEU A 122 25.28 -23.67 -0.91
C LEU A 122 26.52 -23.47 -0.04
N ARG A 123 26.67 -22.29 0.59
CA ARG A 123 27.81 -22.00 1.49
C ARG A 123 27.79 -22.85 2.76
N ASN A 124 26.62 -23.28 3.20
CA ASN A 124 26.45 -24.06 4.42
C ASN A 124 26.49 -25.57 4.20
N LEU A 125 26.76 -26.03 2.97
CA LEU A 125 27.02 -27.44 2.73
C LEU A 125 28.35 -27.82 3.38
N SER A 126 28.31 -28.70 4.37
CA SER A 126 29.51 -29.36 4.88
C SER A 126 29.95 -30.42 3.86
N VAL A 127 30.76 -30.01 2.89
CA VAL A 127 31.38 -30.94 1.95
C VAL A 127 32.64 -31.50 2.62
N ALA A 128 32.70 -32.82 2.78
CA ALA A 128 33.83 -33.55 3.34
C ALA A 128 35.06 -33.48 2.42
#